data_AF-A0A1C6Q4G4-F1
#
_entry.id   AF-A0A1C6Q4G4-F1
#
_cell.length_a   1.000
_cell.length_b   1.000
_cell.length_c   1.000
_cell.angle_alpha   90.00
_cell.angle_beta   90.00
_cell.angle_gamma   90.00
#
_symmetry.space_group_name_H-M   'P 1'
#
loop_
_entity.id
_entity.type
_entity.pdbx_description
1 polymer ?
#
loop_
_entity_poly.entity_id
_entity_poly.type
_entity_poly.pdbx_seq_one_letter_code
_entity_poly.pdbx_strand_id
1 'polypeptide(L)' 'SSWMNQVERWFGLLTDKLIRRGVHTSVKALEDDIAAWIDTWNENPRPFAWTKTADEILNSLASYLTKVGTDSQKSEEN' A
#
# COMPACT_ATOMS: atom_id res chain seq x y z
N SER A 1 0.20 -5.27 12.84
CA SER A 1 0.91 -4.67 11.69
C SER A 1 0.12 -3.49 11.15
N SER A 2 0.77 -2.41 10.70
CA SER A 2 0.09 -1.27 10.09
C SER A 2 -0.52 -1.65 8.73
N TRP A 3 -1.63 -1.00 8.33
CA TRP A 3 -2.25 -1.11 6.99
C TRP A 3 -1.26 -0.76 5.87
N MET A 4 -0.43 0.28 6.07
CA MET A 4 0.59 0.68 5.08
C MET A 4 1.56 -0.47 4.77
N ASN A 5 2.04 -1.16 5.82
CA ASN A 5 2.93 -2.31 5.64
C ASN A 5 2.26 -3.49 4.89
N GLN A 6 0.92 -3.60 4.90
CA GLN A 6 0.22 -4.61 4.12
C GLN A 6 0.08 -4.20 2.66
N VAL A 7 -0.21 -2.91 2.41
CA VAL A 7 -0.24 -2.34 1.05
C VAL A 7 1.14 -2.47 0.38
N GLU A 8 2.21 -2.15 1.09
CA GLU A 8 3.60 -2.31 0.62
C GLU A 8 3.92 -3.77 0.26
N ARG A 9 3.50 -4.72 1.10
CA ARG A 9 3.70 -6.17 0.83
C ARG A 9 2.91 -6.64 -0.39
N TRP A 10 1.70 -6.14 -0.58
CA TRP A 10 0.88 -6.46 -1.74
C TRP A 10 1.53 -5.94 -3.04
N PHE A 11 1.98 -4.69 -3.06
CA PHE A 11 2.70 -4.14 -4.23
C PHE A 11 4.04 -4.86 -4.48
N GLY A 12 4.74 -5.30 -3.43
CA GLY A 12 5.92 -6.14 -3.55
C GLY A 12 5.63 -7.47 -4.27
N LEU A 13 4.51 -8.11 -3.97
CA LEU A 13 4.08 -9.34 -4.64
C LEU A 13 3.72 -9.13 -6.11
N LEU A 14 2.97 -8.08 -6.42
CA LEU A 14 2.66 -7.71 -7.81
C LEU A 14 3.95 -7.49 -8.61
N THR A 15 4.89 -6.76 -8.02
CA THR A 15 6.18 -6.45 -8.67
C THR A 15 7.00 -7.71 -8.94
N ASP A 16 7.14 -8.61 -7.96
CA ASP A 16 7.96 -9.81 -8.11
C ASP A 16 7.34 -10.84 -9.06
N LYS A 17 6.02 -10.97 -9.05
CA LYS A 17 5.33 -12.04 -9.80
C LYS A 17 4.91 -11.64 -11.21
N LEU A 18 4.48 -10.40 -11.41
CA LEU A 18 3.98 -9.92 -12.69
C LEU A 18 5.04 -9.06 -13.40
N ILE A 19 5.46 -7.96 -12.77
CA ILE A 19 6.24 -6.92 -13.44
C ILE A 19 7.68 -7.37 -13.76
N ARG A 20 8.38 -8.01 -12.82
CA ARG A 20 9.79 -8.42 -13.02
C ARG A 20 9.97 -9.69 -13.84
N ARG A 21 8.94 -10.52 -13.94
CA ARG A 21 8.99 -11.83 -14.61
C ARG A 21 8.18 -11.88 -15.91
N GLY A 22 7.35 -10.88 -16.17
CA GLY A 22 6.55 -10.75 -17.38
C GLY A 22 7.34 -10.13 -18.53
N VAL A 23 7.01 -10.55 -19.75
CA VAL A 23 7.46 -9.88 -20.98
C VAL A 23 6.25 -9.15 -21.54
N HIS A 24 6.16 -7.86 -21.26
CA HIS A 24 5.06 -7.01 -21.71
C HIS A 24 5.47 -6.29 -23.00
N THR A 25 4.80 -6.60 -24.10
CA THR A 25 5.18 -6.13 -25.45
C THR A 25 4.76 -4.69 -25.74
N SER A 26 3.93 -4.11 -24.87
CA SER A 26 3.48 -2.71 -24.93
C SER A 26 2.95 -2.26 -23.57
N VAL A 27 2.75 -0.95 -23.40
CA VAL A 27 2.10 -0.39 -22.21
C VAL A 27 0.68 -0.92 -22.05
N LYS A 28 -0.08 -1.00 -23.15
CA LYS A 28 -1.45 -1.55 -23.14
C LYS A 28 -1.47 -3.00 -22.62
N ALA A 29 -0.54 -3.83 -23.10
CA ALA A 29 -0.42 -5.21 -22.64
C ALA A 29 -0.09 -5.30 -21.14
N LEU A 30 0.81 -4.42 -20.64
CA LEU A 30 1.09 -4.35 -19.20
C LEU A 30 -0.14 -3.95 -18.37
N GLU A 31 -0.92 -2.97 -18.83
CA GLU A 31 -2.17 -2.56 -18.16
C GLU A 31 -3.17 -3.70 -18.07
N ASP A 32 -3.38 -4.41 -19.18
CA ASP A 32 -4.32 -5.52 -19.27
C ASP A 32 -3.85 -6.69 -18.38
N ASP A 33 -2.54 -6.97 -18.36
CA ASP A 33 -1.92 -8.00 -17.49
C ASP A 33 -2.07 -7.65 -16.00
N ILE A 34 -1.93 -6.38 -15.61
CA ILE A 34 -2.12 -5.93 -14.23
C ILE A 34 -3.59 -6.11 -13.82
N ALA A 35 -4.54 -5.72 -14.67
CA ALA A 35 -5.97 -5.87 -14.39
C ALA A 35 -6.34 -7.35 -14.21
N ALA A 36 -5.92 -8.22 -15.14
CA ALA A 36 -6.18 -9.65 -15.07
C ALA A 36 -5.55 -10.29 -13.81
N TRP A 37 -4.36 -9.84 -13.42
CA TRP A 37 -3.69 -10.32 -12.20
C TRP A 37 -4.45 -9.91 -10.94
N ILE A 38 -4.96 -8.67 -10.88
CA ILE A 38 -5.79 -8.18 -9.76
C ILE A 38 -7.07 -9.00 -9.65
N ASP A 39 -7.76 -9.24 -10.76
CA ASP A 39 -8.99 -10.04 -10.78
C ASP A 39 -8.73 -11.46 -10.28
N THR A 40 -7.70 -12.12 -10.82
CA THR A 40 -7.29 -13.47 -10.39
C THR A 40 -6.91 -13.50 -8.91
N TRP A 41 -6.21 -12.48 -8.41
CA TRP A 41 -5.84 -12.37 -7.00
C TRP A 41 -7.09 -12.21 -6.10
N ASN A 42 -8.10 -11.49 -6.56
CA ASN A 42 -9.33 -11.24 -5.81
C ASN A 42 -10.28 -12.45 -5.75
N GLU A 43 -10.17 -13.41 -6.68
CA GLU A 43 -10.96 -14.66 -6.65
C GLU A 43 -10.63 -15.55 -5.45
N ASN A 44 -9.35 -15.64 -5.08
CA ASN A 44 -8.89 -16.35 -3.89
C ASN A 44 -7.78 -15.54 -3.21
N PRO A 45 -8.16 -14.44 -2.52
CA PRO A 45 -7.18 -13.57 -1.93
C PRO A 45 -6.46 -14.36 -0.85
N ARG A 46 -5.12 -14.32 -0.84
CA ARG A 46 -4.38 -14.73 0.35
C ARG A 46 -4.39 -13.54 1.30
N PRO A 47 -5.26 -13.52 2.31
CA PRO A 47 -5.43 -12.33 3.10
C PRO A 47 -4.15 -12.11 3.89
N PHE A 48 -3.51 -10.97 3.66
CA PHE A 48 -2.69 -10.40 4.71
C PHE A 48 -3.64 -10.01 5.82
N ALA A 49 -3.54 -10.65 7.00
CA ALA A 49 -4.48 -10.39 8.07
C ALA A 49 -4.42 -8.90 8.49
N TRP A 50 -5.49 -8.17 8.20
CA TRP A 50 -5.71 -6.81 8.65
C TRP A 50 -6.04 -6.85 10.14
N THR A 51 -5.03 -6.63 10.99
CA THR A 51 -5.23 -6.62 12.45
C THR A 51 -5.74 -5.27 12.96
N LYS A 52 -5.80 -4.24 12.10
CA LYS A 52 -6.24 -2.90 12.47
C LYS A 52 -7.51 -2.52 11.71
N THR A 53 -8.49 -2.01 12.44
CA THR A 53 -9.72 -1.44 11.92
C THR A 53 -9.47 -0.10 11.22
N ALA A 54 -10.43 0.33 10.38
CA ALA A 54 -10.36 1.63 9.72
C ALA A 54 -10.23 2.79 10.73
N ASP A 55 -10.96 2.72 11.85
CA ASP A 55 -10.91 3.72 12.91
C ASP A 55 -9.53 3.81 13.58
N GLU A 56 -8.86 2.67 13.82
CA GLU A 56 -7.50 2.67 14.37
C GLU A 56 -6.48 3.28 13.41
N ILE A 57 -6.69 3.13 12.10
CA ILE A 57 -5.84 3.76 11.08
C ILE A 57 -6.06 5.27 11.08
N LEU A 58 -7.32 5.73 11.07
CA LEU A 58 -7.66 7.15 11.10
C LEU A 58 -7.14 7.84 12.37
N ASN A 59 -7.28 7.21 13.53
CA ASN A 59 -6.76 7.73 14.79
C ASN A 59 -5.23 7.80 14.82
N SER A 60 -4.55 6.80 14.24
CA SER A 60 -3.09 6.82 14.10
C SER A 60 -2.62 7.94 13.17
N LEU A 61 -3.34 8.20 12.09
CA LEU A 61 -3.04 9.29 11.15
C LEU A 61 -3.26 10.65 11.79
N ALA A 62 -4.38 10.85 12.49
CA ALA A 62 -4.65 12.08 13.24
C ALA A 62 -3.53 12.37 14.24
N SER A 63 -3.13 11.36 15.02
CA SER A 63 -2.05 11.47 16.01
C SER A 63 -0.71 11.82 15.37
N TYR A 64 -0.39 11.21 14.23
CA TYR A 64 0.82 11.51 13.46
C TYR A 64 0.84 12.95 12.95
N LEU A 65 -0.27 13.40 12.34
CA LEU A 65 -0.40 14.75 11.79
C LEU A 65 -0.30 15.82 12.89
N THR A 66 -0.90 15.59 14.07
CA THR A 66 -0.74 16.48 15.22
C THR A 66 0.72 16.58 15.65
N LYS A 67 1.44 15.44 15.70
CA LYS A 67 2.85 15.43 16.07
C LYS A 67 3.73 16.19 15.08
N VAL A 68 3.50 15.99 13.78
CA VAL A 68 4.22 16.72 12.71
C VAL A 68 3.96 18.22 12.79
N GLY A 69 2.71 18.64 13.01
CA GLY A 69 2.36 20.05 13.16
C GLY A 69 2.98 20.70 14.40
N THR A 70 3.18 19.92 15.47
CA THR A 70 3.81 20.41 16.72
C THR A 70 5.33 20.56 16.57
N ASP A 71 5.98 19.67 15.79
CA ASP A 71 7.41 19.78 15.49
C ASP A 71 7.74 21.03 14.66
N SER A 72 6.83 21.48 13.78
CA SER A 72 6.98 22.73 13.02
C SER A 72 6.93 24.00 13.88
N GLN A 73 6.35 23.96 15.08
CA GLN A 73 6.32 25.12 16.00
C GLN A 73 7.56 25.18 16.89
N LYS A 74 8.23 24.05 17.11
CA LYS A 74 9.42 23.99 17.98
C LYS A 74 10.71 24.46 17.28
N SER A 75 10.73 24.54 15.95
CA SER A 75 11.87 25.03 15.17
C SER A 75 11.97 26.56 15.06
N GLU A 76 10.95 27.31 15.46
CA GLU A 76 10.95 28.79 15.44
C GLU A 76 11.28 29.41 16.81
N GLU A 77 11.44 28.59 17.86
CA GLU A 77 11.66 29.04 19.24
C GLU A 77 13.11 28.80 19.74
N ASN A 78 14.09 28.73 18.83
CA ASN A 78 15.51 28.51 19.16
C ASN A 78 16.45 29.44 18.38
#